data_AF-A0A0G0KC10-F1
#
_entry.id   AF-A0A0G0KC10-F1
#
_cell.length_a   1.000
_cell.length_b   1.000
_cell.length_c   1.000
_cell.angle_alpha   90.00
_cell.angle_beta   90.00
_cell.angle_gamma   90.00
#
_symmetry.space_group_name_H-M   'P 1'
#
loop_
_entity.id
_entity.type
_entity.pdbx_description
1 polymer ?
#
loop_
_entity_poly.entity_id
_entity_poly.type
_entity_poly.pdbx_seq_one_letter_code
_entity_poly.pdbx_strand_id
1 'polypeptide(L)' 'MSITSNLAEGFSRQSYKEKSYFYSMALGSVTELQNQILIARDIRYINQDEFQPMAEQSIIVNKLINGLNKKTKTMIHNS' A
#
# COMPACT_ATOMS: atom_id res chain seq x y z
N MET A 1 10.44 2.84 2.37
CA MET A 1 10.70 3.34 0.99
C MET A 1 9.96 2.56 -0.11
N SER A 2 9.71 1.24 0.02
CA SER A 2 9.06 0.44 -1.05
C SER A 2 7.69 0.96 -1.53
N ILE A 3 6.78 1.34 -0.62
CA ILE A 3 5.42 1.75 -0.97
C ILE A 3 5.42 2.98 -1.89
N THR A 4 6.16 4.03 -1.50
CA THR A 4 6.23 5.29 -2.25
C THR A 4 6.96 5.12 -3.57
N SER A 5 8.04 4.32 -3.60
CA SER A 5 8.78 4.03 -4.83
C SER A 5 7.91 3.29 -5.85
N ASN A 6 7.15 2.27 -5.42
CA ASN A 6 6.24 1.56 -6.32
C ASN A 6 5.09 2.46 -6.81
N LEU A 7 4.55 3.36 -5.99
CA LEU A 7 3.54 4.32 -6.44
C LEU A 7 4.11 5.30 -7.49
N ALA A 8 5.30 5.85 -7.25
CA ALA A 8 5.96 6.75 -8.20
C ALA A 8 6.28 6.04 -9.52
N GLU A 9 6.82 4.82 -9.45
CA GLU A 9 7.15 4.01 -10.62
C GLU A 9 5.89 3.62 -11.40
N GLY A 10 4.80 3.26 -10.72
CA GLY A 10 3.52 3.03 -11.38
C GLY A 10 3.01 4.29 -12.07
N PHE A 11 3.08 5.45 -11.40
CA PHE A 11 2.62 6.72 -11.94
C PHE A 11 3.33 7.11 -13.24
N SER A 12 4.63 6.82 -13.38
CA SER A 12 5.41 7.12 -14.59
C SER A 12 5.10 6.23 -15.79
N ARG A 13 4.44 5.07 -15.60
CA ARG A 13 4.12 4.14 -16.70
C ARG A 13 3.04 4.67 -17.63
N GLN A 14 3.11 4.27 -18.90
CA GLN A 14 2.14 4.65 -19.93
C GLN A 14 0.90 3.76 -19.89
N SER A 15 1.08 2.45 -19.80
CA SER A 15 -0.05 1.52 -19.84
C SER A 15 -0.74 1.37 -18.47
N TYR A 16 -2.07 1.27 -18.47
CA TYR A 16 -2.82 0.97 -17.24
C TYR A 16 -2.47 -0.40 -16.64
N LYS A 17 -2.04 -1.36 -17.47
CA LYS A 17 -1.59 -2.68 -17.03
C LYS A 17 -0.32 -2.60 -16.19
N GLU A 18 0.68 -1.85 -16.63
CA GLU A 18 1.91 -1.62 -15.86
C GLU A 18 1.64 -0.78 -14.61
N LYS A 19 0.80 0.27 -14.70
CA LYS A 19 0.34 1.02 -13.52
C LYS A 19 -0.23 0.09 -12.45
N SER A 20 -1.14 -0.80 -12.83
CA SER A 20 -1.79 -1.73 -11.91
C SER A 20 -0.81 -2.74 -11.29
N TYR A 21 0.21 -3.17 -12.05
CA TYR A 21 1.27 -4.04 -11.53
C TYR A 21 2.03 -3.37 -10.38
N PHE A 22 2.54 -2.15 -10.58
CA PHE A 22 3.26 -1.41 -9.55
C PHE A 22 2.38 -1.04 -8.34
N TYR A 23 1.12 -0.65 -8.57
CA TYR A 23 0.20 -0.39 -7.46
C TYR A 23 -0.11 -1.64 -6.65
N SER A 24 -0.10 -2.82 -7.27
CA SER A 24 -0.26 -4.09 -6.56
C SER A 24 0.98 -4.43 -5.71
N MET A 25 2.19 -4.10 -6.19
CA MET A 25 3.41 -4.21 -5.38
C MET A 25 3.39 -3.26 -4.18
N ALA A 26 2.96 -2.01 -4.37
CA ALA A 26 2.79 -1.06 -3.28
C ALA A 26 1.79 -1.57 -2.22
N LEU A 27 0.70 -2.21 -2.64
CA LEU A 27 -0.28 -2.83 -1.74
C LEU A 27 0.30 -4.01 -0.95
N GLY A 28 1.12 -4.84 -1.60
CA GLY A 28 1.88 -5.91 -0.93
C GLY A 28 2.76 -5.36 0.19
N SER A 29 3.55 -4.33 -0.11
CA SER A 29 4.43 -3.70 0.89
C SER A 29 3.69 -3.04 2.06
N VAL A 30 2.48 -2.47 1.85
CA VAL A 30 1.66 -1.97 2.97
C VAL A 30 1.18 -3.12 3.85
N THR A 31 0.76 -4.23 3.24
CA THR A 31 0.29 -5.42 3.97
C THR A 31 1.41 -6.03 4.82
N GLU A 32 2.64 -6.09 4.27
CA GLU A 32 3.83 -6.54 4.99
C GLU A 32 4.13 -5.63 6.18
N LEU A 33 4.09 -4.30 5.98
CA LEU A 33 4.28 -3.33 7.05
C LEU A 33 3.23 -3.46 8.16
N GLN A 34 1.97 -3.67 7.81
CA GLN A 34 0.89 -3.92 8.78
C GLN A 34 1.19 -5.13 9.66
N ASN A 35 1.64 -6.23 9.05
CA ASN A 35 2.05 -7.41 9.80
C ASN A 35 3.23 -7.13 10.73
N GLN A 36 4.24 -6.39 10.25
CA GLN A 36 5.40 -5.99 11.07
C GLN A 36 5.00 -5.10 12.25
N ILE A 37 4.08 -4.15 12.06
CA ILE A 37 3.55 -3.29 13.13
C ILE A 37 2.82 -4.12 14.20
N LEU A 38 2.01 -5.10 13.77
CA LEU A 38 1.34 -6.03 14.69
C LEU A 38 2.34 -6.86 15.49
N ILE A 39 3.32 -7.48 14.82
CA ILE A 39 4.37 -8.26 15.48
C ILE A 39 5.15 -7.40 16.48
N ALA A 40 5.53 -6.17 16.09
CA ALA A 40 6.27 -5.26 16.96
C ALA A 40 5.50 -4.92 18.24
N ARG A 41 4.18 -4.74 18.16
CA ARG A 41 3.32 -4.56 19.35
C ARG A 41 3.26 -5.84 20.18
N ASP A 42 3.07 -6.99 19.56
CA ASP A 42 2.86 -8.27 20.25
C ASP A 42 4.10 -8.69 21.06
N ILE A 43 5.30 -8.39 20.57
CA ILE A 43 6.56 -8.61 21.30
C ILE A 43 6.93 -7.44 22.23
N ARG A 44 6.03 -6.46 22.40
CA ARG A 44 6.21 -5.25 23.22
C ARG A 44 7.43 -4.40 22.82
N TYR A 45 7.80 -4.43 21.53
CA TYR A 45 8.84 -3.54 20.98
C TYR A 45 8.33 -2.10 20.82
N ILE A 46 7.04 -1.94 20.54
CA ILE A 46 6.31 -0.67 20.58
C ILE A 46 5.13 -0.78 21.55
N ASN A 47 4.76 0.33 22.18
CA ASN A 47 3.60 0.40 23.06
C ASN A 47 2.30 0.73 22.28
N GLN A 48 1.17 0.76 22.98
CA GLN A 48 -0.14 1.00 22.35
C GLN A 48 -0.25 2.41 21.75
N ASP A 49 0.35 3.42 22.37
CA ASP A 49 0.30 4.82 21.93
C ASP A 49 1.14 5.05 20.65
N GLU A 50 2.20 4.24 20.47
CA GLU A 50 2.98 4.19 19.23
C GLU A 50 2.29 3.34 18.15
N PHE A 51 1.73 2.19 18.53
CA PHE A 51 1.06 1.26 17.62
C PHE A 51 -0.16 1.87 16.94
N GLN A 52 -1.05 2.51 17.72
CA GLN A 52 -2.35 2.98 17.22
C GLN A 52 -2.22 3.92 16.01
N PRO A 53 -1.44 5.03 16.07
CA PRO A 53 -1.32 5.94 14.93
C PRO A 53 -0.64 5.27 13.73
N MET A 54 0.34 4.37 13.94
CA MET A 54 1.00 3.64 12.86
C MET A 54 0.03 2.69 12.14
N ALA A 55 -0.75 1.94 12.91
CA ALA A 55 -1.75 1.01 12.38
C ALA A 55 -2.85 1.76 11.62
N GLU A 56 -3.40 2.83 12.19
CA GLU A 56 -4.43 3.65 11.54
C GLU A 56 -3.92 4.27 10.22
N GLN A 57 -2.72 4.85 10.24
CA GLN A 57 -2.12 5.42 9.04
C GLN A 57 -1.91 4.36 7.96
N SER A 58 -1.45 3.16 8.33
CA SER A 58 -1.27 2.06 7.38
C SER A 58 -2.60 1.64 6.72
N ILE A 59 -3.72 1.66 7.47
CA ILE A 59 -5.05 1.34 6.96
C ILE A 59 -5.51 2.40 5.96
N ILE A 60 -5.28 3.68 6.26
CA ILE A 60 -5.59 4.79 5.34
C ILE A 60 -4.82 4.62 4.02
N VAL A 61 -3.51 4.39 4.10
CA VAL A 61 -2.66 4.17 2.92
C VAL A 61 -3.14 2.96 2.12
N ASN A 62 -3.45 1.83 2.78
CA ASN A 62 -3.97 0.64 2.12
C ASN A 62 -5.25 0.93 1.33
N LYS A 63 -6.22 1.63 1.94
CA LYS A 63 -7.48 2.03 1.30
C LYS A 63 -7.26 2.93 0.08
N LEU A 64 -6.36 3.90 0.18
CA LEU A 64 -6.03 4.82 -0.92
C LEU A 64 -5.41 4.08 -2.11
N ILE A 65 -4.43 3.22 -1.86
CA ILE A 65 -3.79 2.42 -2.91
C ILE A 65 -4.79 1.47 -3.56
N ASN A 66 -5.65 0.82 -2.75
CA ASN A 66 -6.71 -0.04 -3.27
C ASN A 66 -7.71 0.72 -4.15
N GLY A 67 -8.14 1.91 -3.73
CA GLY A 67 -9.02 2.76 -4.52
C GLY A 67 -8.40 3.15 -5.88
N LEU A 68 -7.14 3.57 -5.86
CA LEU A 68 -6.37 3.91 -7.06
C LEU A 68 -6.20 2.70 -7.99
N ASN A 69 -5.83 1.53 -7.45
CA ASN A 69 -5.63 0.32 -8.24
C ASN A 69 -6.96 -0.18 -8.83
N LYS A 70 -8.06 -0.13 -8.07
CA LYS A 70 -9.40 -0.47 -8.56
C LYS A 70 -9.78 0.40 -9.75
N LYS A 71 -9.62 1.72 -9.64
CA LYS A 71 -9.90 2.64 -10.76
C LYS A 71 -9.00 2.33 -11.96
N THR A 72 -7.71 2.11 -11.74
CA THR A 72 -6.75 1.75 -12.79
C THR A 72 -7.17 0.50 -13.55
N LYS A 73 -7.60 -0.56 -12.84
CA LYS A 73 -8.08 -1.81 -13.46
C LYS A 73 -9.33 -1.62 -14.32
N THR A 74 -10.25 -0.72 -13.94
CA THR A 74 -11.40 -0.41 -14.80
C THR A 74 -11.01 0.20 -16.14
N MET A 75 -9.92 0.99 -16.18
CA MET A 75 -9.43 1.58 -17.43
C MET A 75 -8.83 0.54 -18.37
N ILE A 76 -8.20 -0.52 -17.82
CA ILE A 76 -7.66 -1.65 -18.63
C ILE A 76 -8.78 -2.35 -19.40
N HIS A 77 -9.91 -2.61 -18.74
CA HIS A 77 -11.02 -3.35 -19.36
C HIS A 77 -11.78 -2.53 -20.42
N ASN A 78 -11.62 -1.21 -20.39
CA ASN A 78 -12.22 -0.27 -21.34
C ASN A 78 -11.25 0.11 -22.49
N SER A 79 -10.05 -0.48 -22.52
CA SER A 79 -9.00 -0.24 -23.54
C SER A 79 -9.05 -1.27 -24.65
#